data_AF-A0A1E5V489-F1
#
_entry.id   AF-A0A1E5V489-F1
#
_cell.length_a   1.000
_cell.length_b   1.000
_cell.length_c   1.000
_cell.angle_alpha   90.00
_cell.angle_beta   90.00
_cell.angle_gamma   90.00
#
_symmetry.space_group_name_H-M   'P 1'
#
loop_
_entity.id
_entity.type
_entity.pdbx_description
1 polymer ?
#
loop_
_entity_poly.entity_id
_entity_poly.type
_entity_poly.pdbx_seq_one_letter_code
_entity_poly.pdbx_strand_id
1 'polypeptide(L)'
;MPLLAGTSTSRSLFSPSAVAAPRRTAIAPPPLVFRRRSPVAGALLFLSLGAVAGCVLPLARVTVHSSTSLYVLKISSVRTLSSVQMEAASTTVPSIVVYVTVPNREAGKKLAGSIISEKLAACVNIVPGAESVYWWEGKVQSDAEELLIIKTRESLLDALTEHVKANHEYDVPEVIALPIQGGNLKYLEWLKNSTREN
;
A
#
# COMPACT_ATOMS: atom_id res chain seq x y z
N MET A 1 -6.78 -55.65 43.58
CA MET A 1 -7.78 -56.30 42.69
C MET A 1 -9.10 -55.55 42.83
N PRO A 2 -9.87 -55.28 41.77
CA PRO A 2 -9.45 -54.91 40.41
C PRO A 2 -10.33 -53.77 39.76
N LEU A 3 -9.84 -53.25 38.61
CA LEU A 3 -10.54 -52.83 37.37
C LEU A 3 -11.30 -51.47 37.25
N LEU A 4 -10.74 -50.60 36.37
CA LEU A 4 -11.29 -49.96 35.12
C LEU A 4 -12.67 -49.27 35.17
N ALA A 5 -13.00 -48.17 34.47
CA ALA A 5 -12.53 -47.41 33.30
C ALA A 5 -13.14 -45.98 33.43
N GLY A 6 -12.72 -44.87 32.82
CA GLY A 6 -12.15 -44.67 31.50
C GLY A 6 -13.25 -44.46 30.44
N THR A 7 -13.87 -43.27 30.35
CA THR A 7 -14.48 -42.78 29.10
C THR A 7 -14.40 -41.25 28.98
N SER A 8 -13.49 -40.85 28.09
CA SER A 8 -13.49 -39.58 27.35
C SER A 8 -14.73 -39.50 26.46
N THR A 9 -15.43 -38.36 26.48
CA THR A 9 -16.38 -38.03 25.40
C THR A 9 -16.36 -36.53 25.12
N SER A 10 -15.55 -36.17 24.11
CA SER A 10 -15.86 -35.24 23.02
C SER A 10 -16.62 -33.94 23.36
N ARG A 11 -15.88 -32.82 23.43
CA ARG A 11 -16.43 -31.48 23.19
C ARG A 11 -17.00 -31.43 21.77
N SER A 12 -18.32 -31.43 21.68
CA SER A 12 -19.06 -31.17 20.44
C SER A 12 -18.76 -29.76 19.95
N LEU A 13 -18.13 -29.70 18.78
CA LEU A 13 -18.04 -28.54 17.90
C LEU A 13 -19.47 -28.06 17.60
N PHE A 14 -19.85 -26.90 18.11
CA PHE A 14 -21.12 -26.27 17.76
C PHE A 14 -20.98 -25.61 16.39
N SER A 15 -21.49 -26.29 15.37
CA SER A 15 -21.87 -25.69 14.09
C SER A 15 -23.06 -24.73 14.30
N PRO A 16 -23.05 -23.53 13.70
CA PRO A 16 -24.26 -22.71 13.64
C PRO A 16 -25.20 -23.28 12.57
N SER A 17 -26.42 -23.60 13.00
CA SER A 17 -27.54 -24.07 12.18
C SER A 17 -27.82 -23.14 11.00
N ALA A 18 -27.84 -23.72 9.79
CA ALA A 18 -28.35 -23.09 8.59
C ALA A 18 -29.87 -22.87 8.69
N VAL A 19 -30.29 -21.62 8.83
CA VAL A 19 -31.70 -21.22 8.65
C VAL A 19 -31.95 -21.08 7.15
N ALA A 20 -32.80 -21.96 6.62
CA ALA A 20 -33.19 -21.99 5.22
C ALA A 20 -34.03 -20.75 4.83
N ALA A 21 -33.54 -19.94 3.89
CA ALA A 21 -34.28 -18.84 3.27
C ALA A 21 -35.18 -19.34 2.11
N PRO A 22 -36.33 -18.68 1.84
CA PRO A 22 -37.32 -19.16 0.89
C PRO A 22 -36.88 -19.02 -0.58
N ARG A 23 -37.19 -20.04 -1.41
CA ARG A 23 -36.95 -20.09 -2.85
C ARG A 23 -37.64 -18.93 -3.57
N ARG A 24 -36.87 -17.99 -4.12
CA ARG A 24 -37.32 -17.07 -5.17
C ARG A 24 -37.14 -17.74 -6.54
N THR A 25 -38.22 -17.79 -7.29
CA THR A 25 -38.29 -18.21 -8.69
C THR A 25 -37.34 -17.39 -9.56
N ALA A 26 -36.40 -18.06 -10.23
CA ALA A 26 -35.44 -17.45 -11.14
C ALA A 26 -36.12 -17.07 -12.46
N ILE A 27 -36.08 -15.79 -12.82
CA ILE A 27 -36.35 -15.29 -14.17
C ILE A 27 -34.99 -15.23 -14.89
N ALA A 28 -34.86 -15.97 -16.00
CA ALA A 28 -33.63 -16.04 -16.78
C ALA A 28 -33.35 -14.70 -17.51
N PRO A 29 -32.11 -14.17 -17.46
CA PRO A 29 -31.72 -13.02 -18.29
C PRO A 29 -31.40 -13.45 -19.75
N PRO A 30 -31.59 -12.57 -20.74
CA PRO A 30 -31.30 -12.85 -22.15
C PRO A 30 -29.79 -12.97 -22.43
N PRO A 31 -29.38 -13.65 -23.52
CA PRO A 31 -27.96 -13.95 -23.78
C PRO A 31 -27.16 -12.70 -24.16
N LEU A 32 -26.03 -12.49 -23.47
CA LEU A 32 -25.05 -11.46 -23.80
C LEU A 32 -24.18 -11.93 -24.98
N VAL A 33 -24.26 -11.20 -26.09
CA VAL A 33 -23.42 -11.40 -27.28
C VAL A 33 -22.00 -10.94 -26.97
N PHE A 34 -21.08 -11.90 -26.85
CA PHE A 34 -19.65 -11.67 -26.65
C PHE A 34 -18.98 -11.20 -27.95
N ARG A 35 -18.87 -9.89 -28.15
CA ARG A 35 -18.12 -9.34 -29.29
C ARG A 35 -16.63 -9.29 -28.96
N ARG A 36 -15.89 -10.31 -29.42
CA ARG A 36 -14.41 -10.32 -29.41
C ARG A 36 -13.87 -9.10 -30.16
N ARG A 37 -13.08 -8.25 -29.49
CA ARG A 37 -12.14 -7.33 -30.13
C ARG A 37 -10.73 -7.83 -29.85
N SER A 38 -10.05 -8.21 -30.92
CA SER A 38 -8.65 -8.63 -30.96
C SER A 38 -7.68 -7.47 -30.64
N PRO A 39 -6.54 -7.71 -29.98
CA PRO A 39 -5.51 -6.71 -29.78
C PRO A 39 -4.64 -6.61 -31.04
N VAL A 40 -4.52 -5.41 -31.61
CA VAL A 40 -3.53 -5.11 -32.65
C VAL A 40 -2.20 -4.87 -31.96
N ALA A 41 -1.23 -5.73 -32.26
CA ALA A 41 0.16 -5.62 -31.85
C ALA A 41 0.80 -4.38 -32.52
N GLY A 42 1.29 -3.44 -31.71
CA GLY A 42 2.11 -2.32 -32.16
C GLY A 42 3.58 -2.62 -31.89
N ALA A 43 4.27 -3.19 -32.87
CA ALA A 43 5.72 -3.30 -32.88
C ALA A 43 6.33 -1.95 -33.28
N LEU A 44 7.14 -1.34 -32.40
CA LEU A 44 7.97 -0.19 -32.74
C LEU A 44 9.42 -0.67 -32.87
N LEU A 45 9.92 -0.59 -34.11
CA LEU A 45 11.27 -0.90 -34.54
C LEU A 45 12.27 0.11 -33.95
N PHE A 46 13.25 -0.40 -33.18
CA PHE A 46 14.50 0.29 -32.92
C PHE A 46 15.44 0.06 -34.10
N LEU A 47 15.72 1.09 -34.89
CA LEU A 47 16.81 1.10 -35.86
C LEU A 47 17.96 1.95 -35.33
N SER A 48 19.00 1.26 -34.88
CA SER A 48 20.37 1.73 -34.76
C SER A 48 20.98 1.98 -36.14
N LEU A 49 21.73 3.07 -36.33
CA LEU A 49 23.11 3.10 -36.84
C LEU A 49 23.52 4.55 -37.15
N GLY A 50 24.64 4.98 -36.57
CA GLY A 50 25.32 6.24 -36.90
C GLY A 50 26.77 6.15 -36.47
N ALA A 51 27.61 5.69 -37.41
CA ALA A 51 29.02 5.36 -37.27
C ALA A 51 29.95 6.59 -37.27
N VAL A 52 30.93 6.55 -36.35
CA VAL A 52 32.39 6.74 -36.53
C VAL A 52 32.97 8.03 -37.14
N ALA A 53 34.06 8.50 -36.48
CA ALA A 53 35.27 9.17 -36.99
C ALA A 53 35.42 10.70 -36.77
N GLY A 54 36.54 11.08 -36.14
CA GLY A 54 37.01 12.47 -35.98
C GLY A 54 37.92 12.62 -34.76
N CYS A 55 39.08 11.95 -34.68
CA CYS A 55 40.37 12.41 -35.20
C CYS A 55 41.02 13.55 -34.38
N VAL A 56 41.99 13.15 -33.53
CA VAL A 56 43.32 13.74 -33.29
C VAL A 56 43.43 15.18 -32.71
N LEU A 57 44.14 15.26 -31.57
CA LEU A 57 44.67 16.46 -30.88
C LEU A 57 45.49 17.38 -31.82
N PRO A 58 45.77 18.63 -31.42
CA PRO A 58 47.11 18.82 -30.85
C PRO A 58 47.22 19.75 -29.64
N LEU A 59 48.27 19.43 -28.90
CA LEU A 59 48.96 20.14 -27.82
C LEU A 59 49.25 21.61 -28.18
N ALA A 60 48.65 22.58 -27.46
CA ALA A 60 49.07 23.98 -27.55
C ALA A 60 50.22 24.25 -26.57
N ARG A 61 51.39 24.52 -27.16
CA ARG A 61 52.67 24.81 -26.53
C ARG A 61 52.63 26.21 -25.90
N VAL A 62 52.95 26.32 -24.61
CA VAL A 62 53.17 27.58 -23.90
C VAL A 62 54.37 28.29 -24.53
N THR A 63 54.13 29.46 -25.13
CA THR A 63 55.19 30.43 -25.47
C THR A 63 55.08 31.62 -24.53
N VAL A 64 56.07 31.74 -23.64
CA VAL A 64 56.33 32.93 -22.85
C VAL A 64 56.77 34.04 -23.82
N HIS A 65 56.09 35.17 -23.81
CA HIS A 65 56.63 36.43 -24.29
C HIS A 65 56.29 37.57 -23.33
N SER A 66 57.31 38.40 -23.18
CA SER A 66 57.56 39.47 -22.23
C SER A 66 56.73 40.73 -22.51
N SER A 67 56.44 41.49 -21.44
CA SER A 67 56.03 42.91 -21.43
C SER A 67 54.63 43.20 -22.02
N THR A 68 53.70 43.92 -21.41
CA THR A 68 53.73 45.03 -20.44
C THR A 68 52.31 45.28 -19.93
N SER A 69 52.19 45.65 -18.65
CA SER A 69 51.25 46.65 -18.10
C SER A 69 49.73 46.45 -18.11
N LEU A 70 49.21 46.58 -16.88
CA LEU A 70 47.94 47.22 -16.45
C LEU A 70 46.69 46.35 -16.21
N TYR A 71 46.32 46.35 -14.92
CA TYR A 71 45.02 46.06 -14.28
C TYR A 71 44.49 44.62 -14.31
N VAL A 72 44.89 43.84 -13.29
CA VAL A 72 44.09 42.69 -12.83
C VAL A 72 44.07 42.68 -11.30
N LEU A 73 43.11 43.38 -10.68
CA LEU A 73 42.69 43.07 -9.31
C LEU A 73 41.24 43.53 -9.08
N LYS A 74 40.30 42.62 -9.37
CA LYS A 74 39.06 42.35 -8.60
C LYS A 74 38.16 41.47 -9.45
N ILE A 75 38.35 40.17 -9.35
CA ILE A 75 37.22 39.26 -9.51
C ILE A 75 37.04 38.63 -8.14
N SER A 76 35.98 39.08 -7.50
CA SER A 76 35.45 38.58 -6.25
C SER A 76 35.52 37.07 -6.23
N SER A 77 36.20 36.52 -5.22
CA SER A 77 36.06 35.13 -4.82
C SER A 77 34.57 34.83 -4.69
N VAL A 78 34.01 34.18 -5.70
CA VAL A 78 32.71 33.52 -5.60
C VAL A 78 32.94 32.40 -4.61
N ARG A 79 32.77 32.71 -3.32
CA ARG A 79 32.58 31.71 -2.30
C ARG A 79 31.31 31.00 -2.70
N THR A 80 31.46 29.77 -3.19
CA THR A 80 30.39 28.80 -3.28
C THR A 80 29.73 28.77 -1.90
N LEU A 81 28.59 29.43 -1.78
CA LEU A 81 27.70 29.26 -0.63
C LEU A 81 27.21 27.83 -0.71
N SER A 82 27.95 26.91 -0.08
CA SER A 82 27.36 25.68 0.40
C SER A 82 26.24 26.11 1.33
N SER A 83 25.02 26.07 0.82
CA SER A 83 23.83 26.22 1.64
C SER A 83 23.93 25.19 2.74
N VAL A 84 24.10 25.67 3.97
CA VAL A 84 23.76 24.89 5.16
C VAL A 84 22.27 24.62 5.02
N GLN A 85 21.95 23.48 4.42
CA GLN A 85 20.60 22.99 4.35
C GLN A 85 20.32 22.57 5.78
N MET A 86 19.65 23.45 6.52
CA MET A 86 18.94 23.02 7.71
C MET A 86 18.03 21.90 7.24
N GLU A 87 18.22 20.71 7.81
CA GLU A 87 17.29 19.61 7.70
C GLU A 87 15.96 20.12 8.24
N ALA A 88 15.14 20.65 7.33
CA ALA A 88 13.79 21.05 7.64
C ALA A 88 13.12 19.81 8.22
N ALA A 89 12.69 19.88 9.47
CA ALA A 89 11.94 18.80 10.09
C ALA A 89 10.82 18.40 9.13
N SER A 90 10.92 17.21 8.54
CA SER A 90 9.92 16.73 7.58
C SER A 90 8.57 16.71 8.29
N THR A 91 7.65 17.57 7.85
CA THR A 91 6.34 17.73 8.47
C THR A 91 5.45 16.50 8.22
N THR A 92 5.82 15.66 7.26
CA THR A 92 5.17 14.39 6.93
C THR A 92 6.04 13.19 7.28
N VAL A 93 5.42 12.00 7.25
CA VAL A 93 6.05 10.69 7.44
C VAL A 93 5.61 9.73 6.33
N PRO A 94 6.40 8.69 5.99
CA PRO A 94 5.95 7.63 5.10
C PRO A 94 4.60 7.06 5.56
N SER A 95 3.65 7.03 4.65
CA SER A 95 2.24 6.72 4.95
C SER A 95 1.74 5.66 3.99
N ILE A 96 0.77 4.87 4.46
CA ILE A 96 0.20 3.73 3.75
C ILE A 96 -1.32 3.74 3.82
N VAL A 97 -1.94 3.14 2.81
CA VAL A 97 -3.33 2.71 2.84
C VAL A 97 -3.34 1.22 3.13
N VAL A 98 -4.08 0.78 4.16
CA VAL A 98 -4.21 -0.63 4.53
C VAL A 98 -5.63 -1.08 4.24
N TYR A 99 -5.75 -2.23 3.58
CA TYR A 99 -7.01 -2.93 3.35
C TYR A 99 -7.16 -4.06 4.37
N VAL A 100 -8.36 -4.13 4.96
CA VAL A 100 -8.79 -5.21 5.86
C VAL A 100 -10.23 -5.54 5.53
N THR A 101 -10.53 -6.80 5.25
CA THR A 101 -11.90 -7.31 5.10
C THR A 101 -12.43 -7.80 6.44
N VAL A 102 -13.73 -7.63 6.68
CA VAL A 102 -14.42 -8.05 7.92
C VAL A 102 -15.76 -8.71 7.58
N PRO A 103 -16.23 -9.68 8.39
CA PRO A 103 -17.42 -10.48 8.06
C PRO A 103 -18.74 -9.71 8.07
N ASN A 104 -18.81 -8.56 8.77
CA ASN A 104 -20.05 -7.80 8.88
C ASN A 104 -19.82 -6.35 9.37
N ARG A 105 -20.90 -5.57 9.30
CA ARG A 105 -20.94 -4.15 9.67
C ARG A 105 -20.60 -3.84 11.12
N GLU A 106 -21.01 -4.70 12.04
CA GLU A 106 -20.73 -4.49 13.46
C GLU A 106 -19.25 -4.69 13.74
N ALA A 107 -18.67 -5.76 13.21
CA ALA A 107 -17.24 -6.03 13.26
C ALA A 107 -16.42 -4.87 12.65
N GLY A 108 -16.80 -4.40 11.45
CA GLY A 108 -16.13 -3.27 10.79
C GLY A 108 -16.15 -1.98 11.61
N LYS A 109 -17.30 -1.61 12.17
CA LYS A 109 -17.41 -0.43 13.03
C LYS A 109 -16.61 -0.56 14.32
N LYS A 110 -16.67 -1.72 14.98
CA LYS A 110 -15.94 -1.98 16.22
C LYS A 110 -14.43 -1.93 15.99
N LEU A 111 -13.96 -2.61 14.95
CA LEU A 111 -12.54 -2.65 14.59
C LEU A 111 -12.04 -1.24 14.21
N ALA A 112 -12.76 -0.53 13.34
CA ALA A 112 -12.43 0.85 12.98
C ALA A 112 -12.39 1.77 14.22
N GLY A 113 -13.36 1.65 15.12
CA GLY A 113 -13.37 2.42 16.37
C GLY A 113 -12.13 2.16 17.22
N SER A 114 -11.80 0.89 17.47
CA SER A 114 -10.63 0.51 18.27
C SER A 114 -9.31 1.00 17.68
N ILE A 115 -9.12 0.87 16.36
CA ILE A 115 -7.92 1.33 15.63
C ILE A 115 -7.70 2.84 15.84
N ILE A 116 -8.77 3.64 15.73
CA ILE A 116 -8.70 5.08 15.91
C ILE A 116 -8.48 5.45 17.37
N SER A 117 -9.18 4.79 18.31
CA SER A 117 -9.00 5.01 19.74
C SER A 117 -7.58 4.74 20.22
N GLU A 118 -6.92 3.73 19.66
CA GLU A 118 -5.52 3.39 19.96
C GLU A 118 -4.49 4.20 19.15
N LYS A 119 -4.95 5.15 18.33
CA LYS A 119 -4.14 5.99 17.44
C LYS A 119 -3.23 5.19 16.49
N LEU A 120 -3.69 4.00 16.09
CA LEU A 120 -3.01 3.13 15.12
C LEU A 120 -3.24 3.57 13.68
N ALA A 121 -4.23 4.43 13.43
CA ALA A 121 -4.49 5.06 12.14
C ALA A 121 -5.11 6.45 12.33
N ALA A 122 -5.00 7.30 11.31
CA ALA A 122 -5.62 8.63 11.33
C ALA A 122 -7.10 8.58 10.95
N CYS A 123 -7.47 7.72 9.99
CA CYS A 123 -8.87 7.48 9.64
C CYS A 123 -9.08 6.10 9.03
N VAL A 124 -10.34 5.67 9.02
CA VAL A 124 -10.82 4.45 8.38
C VAL A 124 -12.08 4.78 7.58
N ASN A 125 -12.13 4.39 6.31
CA ASN A 125 -13.39 4.35 5.56
C ASN A 125 -13.91 2.91 5.58
N ILE A 126 -15.22 2.76 5.70
CA ILE A 126 -15.89 1.45 5.68
C ILE A 126 -16.72 1.37 4.40
N VAL A 127 -16.43 0.41 3.53
CA VAL A 127 -17.16 0.14 2.29
C VAL A 127 -18.05 -1.08 2.51
N PRO A 128 -19.37 -0.89 2.62
CA PRO A 128 -20.29 -1.99 2.88
C PRO A 128 -20.62 -2.79 1.62
N GLY A 129 -21.03 -4.05 1.80
CA GLY A 129 -21.60 -4.87 0.73
C GLY A 129 -20.56 -5.37 -0.27
N ALA A 130 -19.34 -5.64 0.18
CA ALA A 130 -18.35 -6.34 -0.62
C ALA A 130 -18.73 -7.83 -0.71
N GLU A 131 -18.45 -8.45 -1.86
CA GLU A 131 -18.55 -9.89 -2.04
C GLU A 131 -17.13 -10.42 -2.29
N SER A 132 -16.65 -11.27 -1.39
CA SER A 132 -15.32 -11.86 -1.44
C SER A 132 -15.40 -13.26 -2.01
N VAL A 133 -14.77 -13.48 -3.17
CA VAL A 133 -14.76 -14.77 -3.87
C VAL A 133 -13.37 -15.37 -3.81
N TYR A 134 -13.24 -16.58 -3.26
CA TYR A 134 -11.95 -17.22 -3.03
C TYR A 134 -12.03 -18.76 -3.15
N TRP A 135 -10.89 -19.44 -3.18
CA TRP A 135 -10.83 -20.90 -3.23
C TRP A 135 -10.47 -21.47 -1.87
N TRP A 136 -11.33 -22.33 -1.32
CA TRP A 136 -11.11 -22.95 -0.02
C TRP A 136 -11.78 -24.32 0.05
N GLU A 137 -11.17 -25.27 0.74
CA GLU A 137 -11.64 -26.67 0.85
C GLU A 137 -12.02 -27.32 -0.49
N GLY A 138 -11.25 -27.04 -1.54
CA GLY A 138 -11.44 -27.65 -2.85
C GLY A 138 -12.62 -27.09 -3.67
N LYS A 139 -13.19 -25.94 -3.30
CA LYS A 139 -14.26 -25.28 -4.04
C LYS A 139 -14.14 -23.76 -4.02
N VAL A 140 -14.84 -23.10 -4.94
CA VAL A 140 -15.04 -21.64 -4.89
C VAL A 140 -16.05 -21.32 -3.79
N GLN A 141 -15.68 -20.39 -2.92
CA GLN A 141 -16.51 -19.82 -1.88
C GLN A 141 -16.85 -18.37 -2.24
N SER A 142 -17.94 -17.87 -1.68
CA SER A 142 -18.31 -16.46 -1.73
C SER A 142 -18.92 -16.05 -0.40
N ASP A 143 -18.38 -14.99 0.20
CA ASP A 143 -18.88 -14.43 1.47
C ASP A 143 -19.17 -12.94 1.33
N ALA A 144 -20.20 -12.48 2.07
CA ALA A 144 -20.53 -11.08 2.17
C ALA A 144 -19.69 -10.42 3.26
N GLU A 145 -19.00 -9.33 2.93
CA GLU A 145 -18.03 -8.68 3.80
C GLU A 145 -18.15 -7.15 3.73
N GLU A 146 -17.40 -6.46 4.59
CA GLU A 146 -17.09 -5.05 4.42
C GLU A 146 -15.58 -4.86 4.25
N LEU A 147 -15.21 -3.85 3.46
CA LEU A 147 -13.81 -3.47 3.26
C LEU A 147 -13.49 -2.22 4.08
N LEU A 148 -12.48 -2.32 4.95
CA LEU A 148 -11.90 -1.21 5.68
C LEU A 148 -10.72 -0.63 4.88
N ILE A 149 -10.75 0.67 4.64
CA ILE A 149 -9.69 1.43 3.99
C ILE A 149 -9.07 2.38 5.02
N ILE A 150 -7.98 1.92 5.62
CA ILE A 150 -7.30 2.51 6.77
C ILE A 150 -6.13 3.36 6.28
N LYS A 151 -5.97 4.60 6.76
CA LYS A 151 -4.83 5.47 6.40
C LYS A 151 -3.97 5.67 7.64
N THR A 152 -2.73 5.23 7.57
CA THR A 152 -1.80 5.27 8.70
C THR A 152 -0.35 5.49 8.26
N ARG A 153 0.55 5.55 9.23
CA ARG A 153 2.00 5.57 9.02
C ARG A 153 2.49 4.18 8.63
N GLU A 154 3.49 4.13 7.77
CA GLU A 154 4.17 2.86 7.44
C GLU A 154 4.75 2.19 8.69
N SER A 155 5.30 2.98 9.62
CA SER A 155 5.90 2.48 10.86
C SER A 155 4.91 1.73 11.77
N LEU A 156 3.61 2.01 11.66
CA LEU A 156 2.57 1.42 12.50
C LEU A 156 1.97 0.14 11.90
N LEU A 157 2.44 -0.33 10.74
CA LEU A 157 1.88 -1.49 10.07
C LEU A 157 1.89 -2.74 10.96
N ASP A 158 3.00 -3.01 11.65
CA ASP A 158 3.10 -4.19 12.52
C ASP A 158 2.13 -4.10 13.71
N ALA A 159 2.11 -2.95 14.40
CA ALA A 159 1.20 -2.72 15.51
C ALA A 159 -0.27 -2.78 15.08
N LEU A 160 -0.61 -2.24 13.90
CA LEU A 160 -1.95 -2.33 13.32
C LEU A 160 -2.30 -3.77 12.98
N THR A 161 -1.38 -4.53 12.41
CA THR A 161 -1.60 -5.93 12.02
C THR A 161 -1.84 -6.81 13.24
N GLU A 162 -1.05 -6.65 14.30
CA GLU A 162 -1.25 -7.37 15.57
C GLU A 162 -2.57 -6.97 16.24
N HIS A 163 -2.93 -5.69 16.20
CA HIS A 163 -4.24 -5.23 16.69
C HIS A 163 -5.39 -5.85 15.93
N VAL A 164 -5.30 -5.92 14.59
CA VAL A 164 -6.33 -6.58 13.76
C VAL A 164 -6.43 -8.05 14.16
N LYS A 165 -5.33 -8.81 14.16
CA LYS A 165 -5.33 -10.23 14.55
C LYS A 165 -5.98 -10.47 15.91
N ALA A 166 -5.67 -9.65 16.91
CA ALA A 166 -6.22 -9.79 18.26
C ALA A 166 -7.73 -9.51 18.35
N ASN A 167 -8.29 -8.78 17.37
CA ASN A 167 -9.68 -8.30 17.38
C ASN A 167 -10.49 -8.77 16.17
N HIS A 168 -10.00 -9.76 15.42
CA HIS A 168 -10.65 -10.28 14.22
C HIS A 168 -11.24 -11.68 14.46
N GLU A 169 -12.33 -12.00 13.75
CA GLU A 169 -13.00 -13.30 13.86
C GLU A 169 -12.23 -14.41 13.13
N TYR A 170 -11.67 -14.10 11.96
CA TYR A 170 -10.87 -15.04 11.17
C TYR A 170 -9.49 -15.28 11.80
N ASP A 171 -9.01 -16.53 11.71
CA ASP A 171 -7.67 -16.93 12.15
C ASP A 171 -6.55 -16.23 11.37
N VAL A 172 -6.78 -15.99 10.07
CA VAL A 172 -5.86 -15.31 9.16
C VAL A 172 -6.59 -14.16 8.48
N PRO A 173 -6.71 -12.98 9.14
CA PRO A 173 -7.36 -11.83 8.55
C PRO A 173 -6.54 -11.26 7.39
N GLU A 174 -7.22 -10.76 6.36
CA GLU A 174 -6.56 -9.97 5.31
C GLU A 174 -6.07 -8.65 5.90
N VAL A 175 -4.76 -8.39 5.80
CA VAL A 175 -4.14 -7.10 6.11
C VAL A 175 -3.06 -6.84 5.07
N ILE A 176 -3.34 -5.96 4.10
CA ILE A 176 -2.38 -5.62 3.04
C ILE A 176 -2.21 -4.12 2.94
N ALA A 177 -0.98 -3.67 2.66
CA ALA A 177 -0.63 -2.25 2.63
C ALA A 177 -0.20 -1.79 1.24
N LEU A 178 -0.59 -0.56 0.89
CA LEU A 178 -0.24 0.14 -0.34
C LEU A 178 0.42 1.48 0.01
N PRO A 179 1.57 1.83 -0.57
CA PRO A 179 2.29 3.05 -0.21
C PRO A 179 1.60 4.31 -0.78
N ILE A 180 1.55 5.36 0.03
CA ILE A 180 1.08 6.70 -0.40
C ILE A 180 2.28 7.49 -0.92
N GLN A 181 2.29 7.78 -2.23
CA GLN A 181 3.38 8.47 -2.91
C GLN A 181 3.23 10.01 -2.95
N GLY A 182 2.19 10.56 -2.31
CA GLY A 182 1.92 11.99 -2.28
C GLY A 182 0.45 12.29 -1.96
N GLY A 183 0.08 13.57 -2.07
CA GLY A 183 -1.28 14.02 -1.80
C GLY A 183 -1.30 15.45 -1.26
N ASN A 184 -2.43 15.84 -0.66
CA ASN A 184 -2.53 17.12 0.02
C ASN A 184 -1.61 17.15 1.25
N LEU A 185 -0.61 18.05 1.25
CA LEU A 185 0.41 18.14 2.30
C LEU A 185 -0.22 18.30 3.70
N LYS A 186 -1.20 19.19 3.84
CA LYS A 186 -1.89 19.41 5.13
C LYS A 186 -2.61 18.15 5.63
N TYR A 187 -3.10 17.30 4.73
CA TYR A 187 -3.74 16.04 5.09
C TYR A 187 -2.70 15.03 5.58
N LEU A 188 -1.53 14.96 4.95
CA LEU A 188 -0.44 14.07 5.37
C LEU A 188 0.18 14.52 6.70
N GLU A 189 0.26 15.83 6.94
CA GLU A 189 0.64 16.39 8.24
C GLU A 189 -0.39 16.05 9.33
N TRP A 190 -1.69 16.18 9.03
CA TRP A 190 -2.75 15.75 9.94
C TRP A 190 -2.67 14.24 10.22
N LEU A 191 -2.45 13.41 9.20
CA LEU A 191 -2.29 11.96 9.34
C LEU A 191 -1.16 11.63 10.32
N LYS A 192 0.01 12.28 10.15
CA LYS A 192 1.12 12.19 11.10
C LYS A 192 0.66 12.58 12.50
N ASN A 193 0.07 13.77 12.68
CA ASN A 193 -0.28 14.30 13.99
C ASN A 193 -1.40 13.51 14.71
N SER A 194 -2.25 12.81 13.97
CA SER A 194 -3.36 12.00 14.51
C SER A 194 -2.97 10.57 14.88
N THR A 195 -1.77 10.13 14.52
CA THR A 195 -1.25 8.78 14.80
C THR A 195 -0.17 8.81 15.88
N ARG A 196 -0.05 7.72 16.64
CA ARG A 196 0.99 7.60 17.68
C ARG A 196 2.38 7.42 17.07
N GLU A 197 3.39 7.63 17.89
CA GLU A 197 4.78 7.28 17.60
C GLU A 197 5.01 5.80 17.94
N ASN A 198 6.00 5.17 17.29
CA ASN A 198 6.36 3.76 17.54
C ASN A 198 7.04 3.57 18.89
#